data_AF-T1G7H5-F1
#
_entry.id   AF-T1G7H5-F1
#
_cell.length_a   1.000
_cell.length_b   1.000
_cell.length_c   1.000
_cell.angle_alpha   90.00
_cell.angle_beta   90.00
_cell.angle_gamma   90.00
#
_symmetry.space_group_name_H-M   'P 1'
#
loop_
_entity.id
_entity.type
_entity.pdbx_description
1 polymer ?
#
loop_
_entity_poly.entity_id
_entity_poly.type
_entity_poly.pdbx_seq_one_letter_code
_entity_poly.pdbx_strand_id
1 'polypeptide(L)'
;MPLFGGKHKTPHELVKSLNENLSTKSLADSKDEASLKKYAKVQEEISKCLSSMKSILASTSDQESHGGSSETVNQLAQEVHNAKLLHLMVENLGKIDFEGRKDVVSIFISLLRRQAAGSQRHPTVDHICENRDVLDLLMVNYKNQELALNCGVILRECFRYEELVKLVLNSDNFYKFFEYVEVTTFDISSDAFLTFKELLTKHRAMMAQFLEENYETFFKSYHSLISSDNYVTRRQALKLLGELLLERNNFSIMTRYISNPDNLLMIMNMLKESSKNIQFEAFHVFKVFVANPDKPPSVQEILLRRRDKLLEYLSKFHSERSDDEQFNDEKAYLIKQIKELKPLEDTAAVSTAGGPQHQVRK
;
A
#
# COMPACT_ATOMS: atom_id res chain seq x y z
N MET A 1 -4.20 -58.05 -7.71
CA MET A 1 -3.45 -56.78 -7.67
C MET A 1 -3.83 -56.07 -6.38
N PRO A 2 -2.91 -55.73 -5.47
CA PRO A 2 -3.26 -55.02 -4.24
C PRO A 2 -3.45 -53.53 -4.53
N LEU A 3 -4.61 -53.00 -4.16
CA LEU A 3 -4.89 -51.56 -4.06
C LEU A 3 -4.06 -50.95 -2.92
N PHE A 4 -2.92 -50.34 -3.22
CA PHE A 4 -2.25 -49.43 -2.31
C PHE A 4 -2.83 -48.01 -2.46
N GLY A 5 -4.03 -47.80 -1.93
CA GLY A 5 -4.55 -46.45 -1.68
C GLY A 5 -4.13 -46.04 -0.27
N GLY A 6 -3.14 -45.16 -0.13
CA GLY A 6 -2.82 -44.58 1.17
C GLY A 6 -4.07 -43.91 1.76
N LYS A 7 -4.36 -44.12 3.05
CA LYS A 7 -5.48 -43.46 3.72
C LYS A 7 -5.33 -41.94 3.59
N HIS A 8 -6.28 -41.30 2.91
CA HIS A 8 -6.37 -39.84 2.88
C HIS A 8 -6.68 -39.34 4.29
N LYS A 9 -5.87 -38.38 4.78
CA LYS A 9 -6.09 -37.73 6.07
C LYS A 9 -7.38 -36.90 6.03
N THR A 10 -8.15 -36.93 7.10
CA THR A 10 -9.30 -36.04 7.31
C THR A 10 -8.83 -34.59 7.51
N PRO A 11 -9.70 -33.58 7.33
CA PRO A 11 -9.34 -32.18 7.59
C PRO A 11 -8.76 -31.94 8.99
N HIS A 12 -9.35 -32.55 10.02
CA HIS A 12 -8.85 -32.48 11.39
C HIS A 12 -7.44 -33.07 11.54
N GLU A 13 -7.20 -34.25 10.97
CA GLU A 13 -5.87 -34.89 10.99
C GLU A 13 -4.83 -34.08 10.22
N LEU A 14 -5.21 -33.45 9.10
CA LEU A 14 -4.34 -32.56 8.34
C LEU A 14 -3.91 -31.35 9.17
N VAL A 15 -4.88 -30.65 9.79
CA VAL A 15 -4.61 -29.46 10.61
C VAL A 15 -3.76 -29.81 11.82
N LYS A 16 -4.12 -30.87 12.54
CA LYS A 16 -3.35 -31.36 13.70
C LYS A 16 -1.92 -31.72 13.31
N SER A 17 -1.76 -32.52 12.24
CA SER A 17 -0.45 -32.93 11.74
C SER A 17 0.40 -31.73 11.32
N LEU A 18 -0.17 -30.76 10.60
CA LEU A 18 0.58 -29.57 10.18
C LEU A 18 0.99 -28.73 11.40
N ASN A 19 0.10 -28.55 12.38
CA ASN A 19 0.39 -27.81 13.60
C ASN A 19 1.55 -28.43 14.40
N GLU A 20 1.52 -29.75 14.63
CA GLU A 20 2.58 -30.48 15.34
C GLU A 20 3.94 -30.37 14.63
N ASN A 21 3.96 -30.48 13.30
CA ASN A 21 5.19 -30.40 12.52
C ASN A 21 5.75 -28.97 12.46
N LEU A 22 4.92 -27.93 12.28
CA LEU A 22 5.37 -26.54 12.30
C LEU A 22 5.89 -26.10 13.67
N SER A 23 5.29 -26.63 14.74
CA SER A 23 5.71 -26.37 16.13
C SER A 23 7.00 -27.09 16.51
N THR A 24 7.51 -28.01 15.68
CA THR A 24 8.77 -28.69 15.95
C THR A 24 9.94 -27.70 15.81
N LYS A 25 10.88 -27.74 16.78
CA LYS A 25 12.09 -26.91 16.72
C LYS A 25 12.89 -27.20 15.46
N SER A 26 13.39 -26.15 14.80
CA SER A 26 14.25 -26.31 13.62
C SER A 26 15.51 -27.07 14.02
N LEU A 27 15.84 -28.11 13.24
CA LEU A 27 17.06 -28.91 13.35
C LEU A 27 17.92 -28.78 12.08
N ALA A 28 17.62 -27.79 11.23
CA ALA A 28 18.25 -27.60 9.94
C ALA A 28 19.78 -27.43 10.03
N ASP A 29 20.26 -26.78 11.09
CA ASP A 29 21.68 -26.51 11.32
C ASP A 29 22.39 -27.58 12.18
N SER A 30 21.70 -28.69 12.50
CA SER A 30 22.28 -29.76 13.30
C SER A 30 23.37 -30.50 12.51
N LYS A 31 24.50 -30.77 13.16
CA LYS A 31 25.58 -31.60 12.60
C LYS A 31 25.32 -33.10 12.74
N ASP A 32 24.28 -33.48 13.47
CA ASP A 32 23.90 -34.88 13.70
C ASP A 32 23.01 -35.41 12.57
N GLU A 33 23.42 -36.51 11.94
CA GLU A 33 22.74 -37.11 10.80
C GLU A 33 21.31 -37.58 11.15
N ALA A 34 21.10 -38.08 12.37
CA ALA A 34 19.77 -38.49 12.82
C ALA A 34 18.81 -37.30 12.94
N SER A 35 19.31 -36.16 13.43
CA SER A 35 18.57 -34.89 13.50
C SER A 35 18.20 -34.36 12.11
N LEU A 36 19.13 -34.39 11.15
CA LEU A 36 18.88 -34.00 9.76
C LEU A 36 17.84 -34.90 9.08
N LYS A 37 17.93 -36.22 9.30
CA LYS A 37 16.94 -37.19 8.80
C LYS A 37 15.56 -36.95 9.40
N LYS A 38 15.49 -36.61 10.69
CA LYS A 38 14.23 -36.22 11.35
C LYS A 38 13.68 -34.93 10.76
N TYR A 39 14.52 -33.93 10.53
CA TYR A 39 14.12 -32.66 9.91
C TYR A 39 13.56 -32.87 8.49
N ALA A 40 14.23 -33.67 7.66
CA ALA A 40 13.76 -34.00 6.32
C ALA A 40 12.38 -34.66 6.34
N LYS A 41 12.13 -35.57 7.29
CA LYS A 41 10.82 -36.20 7.47
C LYS A 41 9.73 -35.22 7.90
N VAL A 42 10.08 -34.26 8.77
CA VAL A 42 9.16 -33.18 9.19
C VAL A 42 8.79 -32.30 7.99
N GLN A 43 9.78 -31.93 7.17
CA GLN A 43 9.54 -31.15 5.95
C GLN A 43 8.66 -31.90 4.95
N GLU A 44 8.94 -33.18 4.69
CA GLU A 44 8.11 -34.02 3.82
C GLU A 44 6.65 -34.08 4.30
N GLU A 45 6.43 -34.16 5.61
CA GLU A 45 5.09 -34.17 6.18
C GLU A 45 4.38 -32.81 6.08
N ILE A 46 5.10 -31.70 6.29
CA ILE A 46 4.58 -30.34 6.07
C ILE A 46 4.12 -30.19 4.62
N SER A 47 4.98 -30.52 3.65
CA SER A 47 4.65 -30.38 2.22
C SER A 47 3.45 -31.25 1.84
N LYS A 48 3.37 -32.51 2.32
CA LYS A 48 2.19 -33.38 2.09
C LYS A 48 0.90 -32.80 2.67
N CYS A 49 0.96 -32.26 3.89
CA CYS A 49 -0.20 -31.63 4.53
C CYS A 49 -0.66 -30.39 3.75
N LEU A 50 0.26 -29.50 3.39
CA LEU A 50 -0.04 -28.29 2.64
C LEU A 50 -0.64 -28.61 1.27
N SER A 51 -0.02 -29.49 0.49
CA SER A 51 -0.55 -29.85 -0.83
C SER A 51 -1.92 -30.55 -0.74
N SER A 52 -2.16 -31.36 0.30
CA SER A 52 -3.48 -31.96 0.55
C SER A 52 -4.55 -30.92 0.89
N MET A 53 -4.24 -29.97 1.78
CA MET A 53 -5.14 -28.86 2.12
C MET A 53 -5.46 -28.00 0.89
N LYS A 54 -4.43 -27.66 0.11
CA LYS A 54 -4.59 -26.91 -1.15
C LYS A 54 -5.49 -27.66 -2.14
N SER A 55 -5.30 -28.97 -2.30
CA SER A 55 -6.16 -29.78 -3.19
C SER A 55 -7.62 -29.78 -2.74
N ILE A 56 -7.89 -29.84 -1.43
CA ILE A 56 -9.25 -29.74 -0.89
C ILE A 56 -9.87 -28.38 -1.25
N LEU A 57 -9.13 -27.29 -1.07
CA LEU A 57 -9.60 -25.93 -1.35
C LEU A 57 -9.71 -25.61 -2.86
N ALA A 58 -8.88 -26.22 -3.70
CA ALA A 58 -8.92 -26.04 -5.16
C ALA A 58 -10.11 -26.77 -5.80
N SER A 59 -10.56 -27.89 -5.22
CA SER A 59 -11.68 -28.67 -5.76
C SER A 59 -13.01 -27.89 -5.83
N THR A 60 -13.09 -26.75 -5.15
CA THR A 60 -14.23 -25.83 -5.17
C THR A 60 -14.15 -24.70 -6.21
N SER A 61 -12.98 -24.36 -6.77
CA SER A 61 -12.89 -23.27 -7.78
C SER A 61 -13.52 -23.66 -9.13
N ASP A 62 -13.62 -24.95 -9.43
CA ASP A 62 -14.29 -25.45 -10.63
C ASP A 62 -15.82 -25.53 -10.47
N GLN A 63 -16.35 -25.36 -9.26
CA GLN A 63 -17.79 -25.47 -8.94
C GLN A 63 -18.45 -24.15 -8.51
N GLU A 64 -17.76 -23.00 -8.66
CA GLU A 64 -18.32 -21.67 -8.36
C GLU A 64 -19.63 -21.36 -9.13
N SER A 65 -19.97 -22.14 -10.15
CA SER A 65 -21.24 -22.10 -10.87
C SER A 65 -22.48 -22.52 -10.04
N HIS A 66 -22.32 -23.27 -8.94
CA HIS A 66 -23.46 -23.93 -8.26
C HIS A 66 -23.48 -23.84 -6.71
N GLY A 67 -22.91 -22.78 -6.12
CA GLY A 67 -23.36 -22.26 -4.81
C GLY A 67 -23.22 -23.17 -3.57
N GLY A 68 -22.43 -24.25 -3.62
CA GLY A 68 -22.20 -25.13 -2.47
C GLY A 68 -20.71 -25.37 -2.21
N SER A 69 -20.17 -24.78 -1.13
CA SER A 69 -18.85 -25.19 -0.62
C SER A 69 -18.96 -26.64 -0.09
N SER A 70 -18.12 -27.54 -0.58
CA SER A 70 -18.07 -28.94 -0.12
C SER A 70 -17.96 -29.01 1.41
N GLU A 71 -18.69 -29.93 2.05
CA GLU A 71 -18.66 -30.14 3.51
C GLU A 71 -17.23 -30.29 4.04
N THR A 72 -16.36 -30.96 3.28
CA THR A 72 -14.93 -31.10 3.57
C THR A 72 -14.20 -29.77 3.65
N VAL A 73 -14.52 -28.81 2.78
CA VAL A 73 -13.93 -27.46 2.79
C VAL A 73 -14.41 -26.68 4.01
N ASN A 74 -15.70 -26.80 4.36
CA ASN A 74 -16.25 -26.16 5.56
C ASN A 74 -15.58 -26.70 6.83
N GLN A 75 -15.40 -28.03 6.91
CA GLN A 75 -14.70 -28.66 8.02
C GLN A 75 -13.22 -28.22 8.08
N LEU A 76 -12.51 -28.19 6.94
CA LEU A 76 -11.13 -27.72 6.90
C LEU A 76 -10.99 -26.27 7.36
N ALA A 77 -11.85 -25.38 6.87
CA ALA A 77 -11.83 -23.97 7.26
C ALA A 77 -12.05 -23.80 8.77
N GLN A 78 -13.03 -24.52 9.33
CA GLN A 78 -13.32 -24.46 10.76
C GLN A 78 -12.14 -24.95 11.60
N GLU A 79 -11.52 -26.07 11.23
CA GLU A 79 -10.35 -26.61 11.93
C GLU A 79 -9.15 -25.65 11.86
N VAL A 80 -8.92 -25.03 10.69
CA VAL A 80 -7.87 -24.01 10.49
C VAL A 80 -8.07 -22.82 11.43
N HIS A 81 -9.31 -22.32 11.55
CA HIS A 81 -9.65 -21.21 12.45
C HIS A 81 -9.50 -21.61 13.93
N ASN A 82 -10.04 -22.76 14.32
CA ASN A 82 -9.96 -23.27 15.70
C ASN A 82 -8.51 -23.44 16.17
N ALA A 83 -7.63 -23.92 15.28
CA ALA A 83 -6.22 -24.15 15.58
C ALA A 83 -5.33 -22.90 15.41
N LYS A 84 -5.89 -21.73 15.05
CA LYS A 84 -5.15 -20.51 14.67
C LYS A 84 -4.04 -20.78 13.65
N LEU A 85 -4.30 -21.70 12.73
CA LEU A 85 -3.26 -22.25 11.86
C LEU A 85 -2.74 -21.20 10.86
N LEU A 86 -3.55 -20.22 10.47
CA LEU A 86 -3.10 -19.09 9.64
C LEU A 86 -1.92 -18.34 10.28
N HIS A 87 -2.02 -18.03 11.58
CA HIS A 87 -0.95 -17.37 12.31
C HIS A 87 0.30 -18.27 12.37
N LEU A 88 0.12 -19.54 12.74
CA LEU A 88 1.22 -20.50 12.85
C LEU A 88 1.97 -20.71 11.53
N MET A 89 1.25 -20.76 10.39
CA MET A 89 1.86 -20.87 9.06
C MET A 89 2.69 -19.63 8.72
N VAL A 90 2.20 -18.42 9.02
CA VAL A 90 2.94 -17.18 8.77
C VAL A 90 4.15 -17.05 9.71
N GLU A 91 4.01 -17.44 10.97
CA GLU A 91 5.11 -17.44 11.96
C GLU A 91 6.24 -18.37 11.55
N ASN A 92 5.89 -19.52 10.99
CA ASN A 92 6.86 -20.55 10.60
C ASN A 92 7.19 -20.52 9.11
N LEU A 93 6.79 -19.48 8.37
CA LEU A 93 6.95 -19.40 6.91
C LEU A 93 8.42 -19.55 6.47
N GLY A 94 9.36 -19.03 7.27
CA GLY A 94 10.80 -19.20 7.03
C GLY A 94 11.33 -20.63 7.15
N LYS A 95 10.63 -21.51 7.90
CA LYS A 95 11.00 -22.92 8.05
C LYS A 95 10.43 -23.80 6.95
N ILE A 96 9.44 -23.32 6.21
CA ILE A 96 8.79 -24.07 5.12
C ILE A 96 9.65 -23.94 3.87
N ASP A 97 9.75 -25.01 3.10
CA ASP A 97 10.44 -25.02 1.81
C ASP A 97 9.77 -24.09 0.79
N PHE A 98 10.46 -23.84 -0.33
CA PHE A 98 10.02 -22.85 -1.31
C PHE A 98 8.63 -23.16 -1.90
N GLU A 99 8.35 -24.43 -2.22
CA GLU A 99 7.06 -24.82 -2.80
C GLU A 99 5.96 -24.81 -1.73
N GLY A 100 6.26 -25.24 -0.50
CA GLY A 100 5.33 -25.15 0.62
C GLY A 100 4.94 -23.71 0.96
N ARG A 101 5.86 -22.73 0.84
CA ARG A 101 5.52 -21.30 1.02
C ARG A 101 4.46 -20.84 0.01
N LYS A 102 4.54 -21.29 -1.26
CA LYS A 102 3.51 -21.00 -2.27
C LYS A 102 2.18 -21.67 -1.94
N ASP A 103 2.21 -22.90 -1.43
CA ASP A 103 1.01 -23.59 -0.97
C ASP A 103 0.35 -22.87 0.21
N VAL A 104 1.14 -22.35 1.17
CA VAL A 104 0.63 -21.50 2.26
C VAL A 104 -0.09 -20.27 1.71
N VAL A 105 0.53 -19.55 0.76
CA VAL A 105 -0.09 -18.38 0.12
C VAL A 105 -1.42 -18.75 -0.55
N SER A 106 -1.44 -19.85 -1.30
CA SER A 106 -2.65 -20.34 -1.97
C SER A 106 -3.75 -20.72 -0.98
N ILE A 107 -3.42 -21.44 0.08
CA ILE A 107 -4.36 -21.86 1.13
C ILE A 107 -4.94 -20.62 1.83
N PHE A 108 -4.08 -19.68 2.23
CA PHE A 108 -4.49 -18.45 2.90
C PHE A 108 -5.48 -17.67 2.04
N ILE A 109 -5.15 -17.44 0.77
CA ILE A 109 -6.01 -16.69 -0.17
C ILE A 109 -7.33 -17.41 -0.40
N SER A 110 -7.32 -18.72 -0.62
CA SER A 110 -8.56 -19.49 -0.84
C SER A 110 -9.48 -19.42 0.38
N LEU A 111 -8.93 -19.52 1.60
CA LEU A 111 -9.72 -19.39 2.82
C LEU A 111 -10.24 -17.96 3.01
N LEU A 112 -9.45 -16.95 2.66
CA LEU A 112 -9.82 -15.54 2.77
C LEU A 112 -10.99 -15.19 1.84
N ARG A 113 -10.95 -15.68 0.59
CA ARG A 113 -11.99 -15.45 -0.42
C ARG A 113 -13.29 -16.19 -0.12
N ARG A 114 -13.24 -17.27 0.65
CA ARG A 114 -14.42 -18.09 0.95
C ARG A 114 -15.52 -17.29 1.65
N GLN A 115 -16.74 -17.43 1.14
CA GLN A 115 -17.95 -16.90 1.74
C GLN A 115 -18.69 -17.96 2.56
N ALA A 116 -19.39 -17.54 3.62
CA ALA A 116 -20.28 -18.43 4.34
C ALA A 116 -21.54 -18.71 3.50
N ALA A 117 -22.03 -19.95 3.53
CA ALA A 117 -23.18 -20.38 2.73
C ALA A 117 -24.39 -19.44 2.93
N GLY A 118 -24.92 -18.92 1.81
CA GLY A 118 -26.09 -18.03 1.82
C GLY A 118 -25.84 -16.61 2.35
N SER A 119 -24.58 -16.17 2.47
CA SER A 119 -24.26 -14.81 2.94
C SER A 119 -23.08 -14.18 2.18
N GLN A 120 -22.95 -12.85 2.26
CA GLN A 120 -21.76 -12.12 1.80
C GLN A 120 -20.66 -12.05 2.87
N ARG A 121 -20.79 -12.79 3.99
CA ARG A 121 -19.78 -12.79 5.05
C ARG A 121 -18.60 -13.66 4.65
N HIS A 122 -17.41 -13.21 5.02
CA HIS A 122 -16.16 -13.92 4.81
C HIS A 122 -15.64 -14.41 6.17
N PRO A 123 -15.87 -15.68 6.56
CA PRO A 123 -15.55 -16.16 7.91
C PRO A 123 -14.07 -16.00 8.29
N THR A 124 -13.17 -16.12 7.31
CA THR A 124 -11.73 -15.92 7.54
C THR A 124 -11.39 -14.45 7.79
N VAL A 125 -12.11 -13.51 7.19
CA VAL A 125 -11.96 -12.08 7.48
C VAL A 125 -12.40 -11.81 8.92
N ASP A 126 -13.57 -12.32 9.31
CA ASP A 126 -14.08 -12.20 10.69
C ASP A 126 -13.07 -12.78 11.71
N HIS A 127 -12.51 -13.96 11.41
CA HIS A 127 -11.49 -14.60 12.25
C HIS A 127 -10.21 -13.78 12.39
N ILE A 128 -9.73 -13.14 11.32
CA ILE A 128 -8.54 -12.27 11.36
C ILE A 128 -8.83 -11.00 12.15
N CYS A 129 -10.05 -10.44 12.06
CA CYS A 129 -10.44 -9.28 12.87
C CYS A 129 -10.32 -9.54 14.38
N GLU A 130 -10.59 -10.76 14.81
CA GLU A 130 -10.44 -11.22 16.20
C GLU A 130 -8.98 -11.60 16.55
N ASN A 131 -8.13 -11.88 15.57
CA ASN A 131 -6.75 -12.37 15.75
C ASN A 131 -5.77 -11.55 14.89
N ARG A 132 -5.57 -10.28 15.26
CA ARG A 132 -4.85 -9.28 14.45
C ARG A 132 -3.37 -9.58 14.24
N ASP A 133 -2.77 -10.37 15.15
CA ASP A 133 -1.35 -10.72 15.16
C ASP A 133 -0.83 -11.28 13.83
N VAL A 134 -1.70 -11.96 13.06
CA VAL A 134 -1.31 -12.48 11.74
C VAL A 134 -1.02 -11.37 10.73
N LEU A 135 -1.75 -10.25 10.76
CA LEU A 135 -1.50 -9.11 9.87
C LEU A 135 -0.21 -8.39 10.28
N ASP A 136 0.02 -8.22 11.58
CA ASP A 136 1.26 -7.65 12.09
C ASP A 136 2.47 -8.48 11.70
N LEU A 137 2.35 -9.80 11.79
CA LEU A 137 3.42 -10.72 11.43
C LEU A 137 3.72 -10.67 9.92
N LEU A 138 2.69 -10.61 9.07
CA LEU A 138 2.85 -10.41 7.63
C LEU A 138 3.59 -9.09 7.32
N MET A 139 3.21 -7.99 7.99
CA MET A 139 3.88 -6.69 7.81
C MET A 139 5.32 -6.70 8.33
N VAL A 140 5.59 -7.32 9.47
CA VAL A 140 6.96 -7.40 10.02
C VAL A 140 7.85 -8.30 9.17
N ASN A 141 7.30 -9.34 8.55
CA ASN A 141 8.06 -10.28 7.73
C ASN A 141 8.53 -9.70 6.38
N TYR A 142 8.05 -8.53 5.95
CA TYR A 142 8.61 -7.82 4.80
C TYR A 142 10.10 -7.50 4.95
N LYS A 143 10.60 -7.36 6.18
CA LYS A 143 12.03 -7.18 6.46
C LYS A 143 12.88 -8.40 6.07
N ASN A 144 12.26 -9.58 5.99
CA ASN A 144 12.92 -10.81 5.57
C ASN A 144 12.77 -10.96 4.06
N GLN A 145 13.88 -10.81 3.35
CA GLN A 145 13.91 -10.79 1.89
C GLN A 145 13.35 -12.06 1.24
N GLU A 146 13.53 -13.22 1.87
CA GLU A 146 13.02 -14.48 1.34
C GLU A 146 11.50 -14.65 1.50
N LEU A 147 10.89 -13.89 2.42
CA LEU A 147 9.48 -14.00 2.78
C LEU A 147 8.64 -12.86 2.20
N ALA A 148 9.27 -11.72 1.92
CA ALA A 148 8.62 -10.49 1.51
C ALA A 148 7.57 -10.69 0.40
N LEU A 149 7.92 -11.40 -0.68
CA LEU A 149 7.00 -11.62 -1.81
C LEU A 149 5.78 -12.48 -1.43
N ASN A 150 5.96 -13.48 -0.56
CA ASN A 150 4.85 -14.30 -0.06
C ASN A 150 3.93 -13.46 0.83
N CYS A 151 4.51 -12.67 1.73
CA CYS A 151 3.77 -11.76 2.61
C CYS A 151 3.01 -10.69 1.81
N GLY A 152 3.64 -10.11 0.79
CA GLY A 152 3.03 -9.12 -0.08
C GLY A 152 1.80 -9.63 -0.82
N VAL A 153 1.88 -10.83 -1.39
CA VAL A 153 0.74 -11.46 -2.07
C VAL A 153 -0.43 -11.68 -1.11
N ILE A 154 -0.16 -12.16 0.12
CA ILE A 154 -1.21 -12.36 1.14
C ILE A 154 -1.79 -11.01 1.58
N LEU A 155 -0.95 -10.01 1.88
CA LEU A 155 -1.38 -8.69 2.35
C LEU A 155 -2.25 -7.98 1.32
N ARG A 156 -1.87 -8.02 0.03
CA ARG A 156 -2.68 -7.44 -1.05
C ARG A 156 -4.06 -8.09 -1.15
N GLU A 157 -4.16 -9.41 -0.91
CA GLU A 157 -5.47 -10.06 -0.84
C GLU A 157 -6.26 -9.63 0.41
N CYS A 158 -5.61 -9.52 1.57
CA CYS A 158 -6.23 -8.97 2.79
C CYS A 158 -6.75 -7.55 2.57
N PHE A 159 -6.04 -6.71 1.81
CA PHE A 159 -6.42 -5.33 1.57
C PHE A 159 -7.66 -5.17 0.69
N ARG A 160 -8.22 -6.26 0.14
CA ARG A 160 -9.53 -6.22 -0.52
C ARG A 160 -10.69 -6.05 0.45
N TYR A 161 -10.44 -6.28 1.74
CA TYR A 161 -11.43 -6.22 2.80
C TYR A 161 -11.19 -5.00 3.67
N GLU A 162 -12.16 -4.10 3.67
CA GLU A 162 -12.07 -2.80 4.35
C GLU A 162 -11.76 -2.94 5.84
N GLU A 163 -12.38 -3.91 6.50
CA GLU A 163 -12.15 -4.20 7.92
C GLU A 163 -10.69 -4.57 8.21
N LEU A 164 -10.02 -5.30 7.32
CA LEU A 164 -8.61 -5.67 7.51
C LEU A 164 -7.67 -4.49 7.26
N VAL A 165 -7.99 -3.65 6.28
CA VAL A 165 -7.25 -2.40 6.04
C VAL A 165 -7.34 -1.49 7.26
N LYS A 166 -8.51 -1.39 7.89
CA LYS A 166 -8.67 -0.62 9.13
C LYS A 166 -7.75 -1.10 10.24
N LEU A 167 -7.53 -2.41 10.38
CA LEU A 167 -6.61 -2.95 11.38
C LEU A 167 -5.16 -2.58 11.07
N VAL A 168 -4.78 -2.66 9.80
CA VAL A 168 -3.44 -2.32 9.31
C VAL A 168 -3.13 -0.85 9.55
N LEU A 169 -4.06 0.05 9.21
CA LEU A 169 -3.88 1.50 9.41
C LEU A 169 -3.78 1.89 10.89
N ASN A 170 -4.41 1.14 11.79
CA ASN A 170 -4.33 1.36 13.24
C ASN A 170 -3.11 0.68 13.89
N SER A 171 -2.28 -0.03 13.11
CA SER A 171 -1.07 -0.69 13.61
C SER A 171 0.15 0.22 13.46
N ASP A 172 1.03 0.21 14.47
CA ASP A 172 2.34 0.86 14.41
C ASP A 172 3.20 0.33 13.25
N ASN A 173 2.90 -0.89 12.77
CA ASN A 173 3.60 -1.49 11.64
C ASN A 173 3.27 -0.85 10.29
N PHE A 174 2.19 -0.05 10.18
CA PHE A 174 1.84 0.67 8.95
C PHE A 174 3.01 1.51 8.45
N TYR A 175 3.64 2.28 9.34
CA TYR A 175 4.71 3.19 8.94
C TYR A 175 6.00 2.47 8.50
N LYS A 176 6.13 1.16 8.75
CA LYS A 176 7.27 0.37 8.24
C LYS A 176 7.24 0.22 6.72
N PHE A 177 6.10 0.38 6.06
CA PHE A 177 6.06 0.37 4.60
C PHE A 177 6.92 1.49 3.98
N PHE A 178 7.06 2.64 4.63
CA PHE A 178 7.96 3.71 4.17
C PHE A 178 9.43 3.28 4.18
N GLU A 179 9.82 2.36 5.08
CA GLU A 179 11.16 1.78 5.10
C GLU A 179 11.29 0.67 4.04
N TYR A 180 10.27 -0.17 3.89
CA TYR A 180 10.32 -1.31 2.97
C TYR A 180 10.39 -0.91 1.49
N VAL A 181 9.76 0.21 1.11
CA VAL A 181 9.85 0.74 -0.26
C VAL A 181 11.21 1.34 -0.59
N GLU A 182 12.07 1.57 0.41
CA GLU A 182 13.43 2.10 0.24
C GLU A 182 14.50 1.01 0.23
N VAL A 183 14.11 -0.26 0.37
CA VAL A 183 15.03 -1.40 0.32
C VAL A 183 15.74 -1.45 -1.05
N THR A 184 17.03 -1.77 -1.04
CA THR A 184 17.88 -1.77 -2.25
C THR A 184 17.59 -2.93 -3.20
N THR A 185 17.04 -4.04 -2.69
CA THR A 185 16.62 -5.18 -3.52
C THR A 185 15.36 -4.82 -4.29
N PHE A 186 15.52 -4.61 -5.61
CA PHE A 186 14.50 -4.03 -6.48
C PHE A 186 13.16 -4.76 -6.47
N ASP A 187 13.19 -6.09 -6.53
CA ASP A 187 12.03 -6.97 -6.56
C ASP A 187 11.22 -6.88 -5.25
N ILE A 188 11.91 -6.69 -4.12
CA ILE A 188 11.27 -6.51 -2.81
C ILE A 188 10.70 -5.10 -2.67
N SER A 189 11.47 -4.06 -3.00
CA SER A 189 10.97 -2.68 -2.88
C SER A 189 9.85 -2.39 -3.86
N SER A 190 9.88 -2.98 -5.05
CA SER A 190 8.77 -2.91 -6.02
C SER A 190 7.52 -3.61 -5.50
N ASP A 191 7.64 -4.82 -4.93
CA ASP A 191 6.50 -5.52 -4.33
C ASP A 191 5.95 -4.77 -3.10
N ALA A 192 6.82 -4.24 -2.23
CA ALA A 192 6.44 -3.42 -1.10
C ALA A 192 5.70 -2.15 -1.55
N PHE A 193 6.15 -1.50 -2.63
CA PHE A 193 5.49 -0.31 -3.17
C PHE A 193 4.12 -0.66 -3.76
N LEU A 194 3.98 -1.79 -4.45
CA LEU A 194 2.69 -2.28 -4.95
C LEU A 194 1.70 -2.53 -3.81
N THR A 195 2.16 -3.17 -2.74
CA THR A 195 1.36 -3.42 -1.53
C THR A 195 0.97 -2.12 -0.83
N PHE A 196 1.91 -1.19 -0.69
CA PHE A 196 1.67 0.12 -0.09
C PHE A 196 0.69 0.95 -0.93
N LYS A 197 0.84 0.96 -2.26
CA LYS A 197 -0.10 1.60 -3.17
C LYS A 197 -1.51 1.02 -3.04
N GLU A 198 -1.64 -0.30 -3.00
CA GLU A 198 -2.95 -0.95 -2.84
C GLU A 198 -3.60 -0.54 -1.51
N LEU A 199 -2.84 -0.55 -0.41
CA LEU A 199 -3.30 -0.09 0.90
C LEU A 199 -3.86 1.34 0.85
N LEU A 200 -3.13 2.26 0.20
CA LEU A 200 -3.48 3.68 0.17
C LEU A 200 -4.62 4.01 -0.81
N THR A 201 -4.94 3.14 -1.77
CA THR A 201 -5.85 3.49 -2.88
C THR A 201 -7.08 2.60 -3.00
N LYS A 202 -7.12 1.45 -2.30
CA LYS A 202 -8.23 0.50 -2.41
C LYS A 202 -9.52 1.01 -1.76
N HIS A 203 -9.46 1.44 -0.50
CA HIS A 203 -10.60 1.92 0.27
C HIS A 203 -10.52 3.45 0.43
N ARG A 204 -10.85 4.17 -0.65
CA ARG A 204 -10.63 5.62 -0.80
C ARG A 204 -11.25 6.47 0.31
N ALA A 205 -12.47 6.15 0.74
CA ALA A 205 -13.16 6.90 1.79
C ALA A 205 -12.47 6.72 3.16
N MET A 206 -12.13 5.49 3.52
CA MET A 206 -11.38 5.18 4.74
C MET A 206 -10.00 5.83 4.74
N MET A 207 -9.28 5.74 3.61
CA MET A 207 -7.97 6.38 3.50
C MET A 207 -8.05 7.91 3.57
N ALA A 208 -9.07 8.53 2.99
CA ALA A 208 -9.28 9.97 3.14
C ALA A 208 -9.42 10.37 4.61
N GLN A 209 -10.25 9.64 5.37
CA GLN A 209 -10.39 9.87 6.81
C GLN A 209 -9.06 9.69 7.56
N PHE A 210 -8.35 8.59 7.29
CA PHE A 210 -7.05 8.33 7.91
C PHE A 210 -6.04 9.44 7.60
N LEU A 211 -5.95 9.90 6.36
CA LEU A 211 -5.03 10.96 5.93
C LEU A 211 -5.38 12.31 6.56
N GLU A 212 -6.67 12.60 6.78
CA GLU A 212 -7.10 13.83 7.44
C GLU A 212 -6.68 13.84 8.92
N GLU A 213 -6.89 12.73 9.62
CA GLU A 213 -6.52 12.56 11.04
C GLU A 213 -5.00 12.50 11.26
N ASN A 214 -4.25 11.93 10.30
CA ASN A 214 -2.81 11.65 10.44
C ASN A 214 -1.93 12.49 9.49
N TYR A 215 -2.47 13.59 8.97
CA TYR A 215 -1.87 14.38 7.88
C TYR A 215 -0.38 14.69 8.08
N GLU A 216 -0.02 15.26 9.24
CA GLU A 216 1.35 15.71 9.50
C GLU A 216 2.34 14.53 9.54
N THR A 217 2.00 13.47 10.26
CA THR A 217 2.86 12.29 10.38
C THR A 217 2.99 11.56 9.05
N PHE A 218 1.88 11.40 8.32
CA PHE A 218 1.87 10.74 7.01
C PHE A 218 2.71 11.51 5.99
N PHE A 219 2.44 12.80 5.78
CA PHE A 219 3.14 13.57 4.76
C PHE A 219 4.60 13.84 5.12
N LYS A 220 4.96 13.93 6.40
CA LYS A 220 6.37 13.94 6.81
C LYS A 220 7.11 12.70 6.32
N SER A 221 6.54 11.50 6.51
CA SER A 221 7.11 10.24 6.01
C SER A 221 7.01 10.13 4.48
N TYR A 222 5.98 10.68 3.87
CA TYR A 222 5.82 10.66 2.42
C TYR A 222 6.84 11.55 1.71
N HIS A 223 7.15 12.72 2.28
CA HIS A 223 8.16 13.63 1.75
C HIS A 223 9.57 13.04 1.73
N SER A 224 9.90 12.10 2.63
CA SER A 224 11.17 11.39 2.56
C SER A 224 11.25 10.46 1.33
N LEU A 225 10.13 9.88 0.89
CA LEU A 225 10.08 9.08 -0.35
C LEU A 225 10.28 9.95 -1.60
N ILE A 226 9.66 11.14 -1.64
CA ILE A 226 9.83 12.09 -2.74
C ILE A 226 11.28 12.60 -2.82
N SER A 227 11.94 12.71 -1.67
CA SER A 227 13.33 13.17 -1.58
C SER A 227 14.35 12.03 -1.58
N SER A 228 13.93 10.79 -1.85
CA SER A 228 14.80 9.62 -1.82
C SER A 228 15.84 9.62 -2.94
N ASP A 229 17.03 9.13 -2.62
CA ASP A 229 18.09 8.85 -3.59
C ASP A 229 17.70 7.71 -4.55
N ASN A 230 16.76 6.85 -4.16
CA ASN A 230 16.24 5.78 -5.00
C ASN A 230 15.34 6.35 -6.11
N TYR A 231 15.84 6.30 -7.34
CA TYR A 231 15.11 6.74 -8.54
C TYR A 231 13.71 6.12 -8.67
N VAL A 232 13.59 4.82 -8.43
CA VAL A 232 12.32 4.10 -8.60
C VAL A 232 11.33 4.57 -7.55
N THR A 233 11.75 4.62 -6.28
CA THR A 233 10.89 5.03 -5.16
C THR A 233 10.41 6.46 -5.34
N ARG A 234 11.31 7.39 -5.64
CA ARG A 234 10.96 8.80 -5.88
C ARG A 234 9.99 8.98 -7.04
N ARG A 235 10.21 8.30 -8.16
CA ARG A 235 9.30 8.37 -9.31
C ARG A 235 7.92 7.82 -8.96
N GLN A 236 7.85 6.65 -8.32
CA GLN A 236 6.57 6.02 -7.98
C GLN A 236 5.83 6.81 -6.89
N ALA A 237 6.54 7.38 -5.91
CA ALA A 237 5.99 8.26 -4.89
C ALA A 237 5.38 9.53 -5.50
N LEU A 238 6.06 10.19 -6.46
CA LEU A 238 5.48 11.35 -7.15
C LEU A 238 4.21 11.00 -7.92
N LYS A 239 4.22 9.87 -8.64
CA LYS A 239 3.05 9.39 -9.36
C LYS A 239 1.89 9.13 -8.41
N LEU A 240 2.14 8.39 -7.33
CA LEU A 240 1.12 8.06 -6.33
C LEU A 240 0.62 9.31 -5.60
N LEU A 241 1.48 10.29 -5.31
CA LEU A 241 1.04 11.58 -4.76
C LEU A 241 0.05 12.26 -5.70
N GLY A 242 0.34 12.31 -7.00
CA GLY A 242 -0.59 12.85 -7.99
C GLY A 242 -1.95 12.15 -7.96
N GLU A 243 -1.95 10.81 -7.90
CA GLU A 243 -3.17 10.00 -7.76
C GLU A 243 -3.94 10.33 -6.47
N LEU A 244 -3.24 10.45 -5.33
CA LEU A 244 -3.86 10.76 -4.04
C LEU A 244 -4.45 12.17 -4.00
N LEU A 245 -3.76 13.18 -4.53
CA LEU A 245 -4.25 14.55 -4.53
C LEU A 245 -5.44 14.76 -5.48
N LEU A 246 -5.52 14.00 -6.57
CA LEU A 246 -6.61 14.08 -7.54
C LEU A 246 -7.81 13.18 -7.19
N GLU A 247 -7.71 12.36 -6.13
CA GLU A 247 -8.81 11.56 -5.64
C GLU A 247 -9.91 12.43 -5.03
N ARG A 248 -11.16 12.16 -5.39
CA ARG A 248 -12.32 13.00 -5.01
C ARG A 248 -12.54 13.02 -3.51
N ASN A 249 -12.35 11.88 -2.85
CA ASN A 249 -12.46 11.77 -1.39
C ASN A 249 -11.38 12.58 -0.66
N ASN A 250 -10.27 12.89 -1.32
CA ASN A 250 -9.12 13.57 -0.73
C ASN A 250 -9.15 15.08 -0.94
N PHE A 251 -10.31 15.69 -1.23
CA PHE A 251 -10.39 17.13 -1.51
C PHE A 251 -9.84 18.01 -0.38
N SER A 252 -10.13 17.69 0.90
CA SER A 252 -9.61 18.44 2.04
C SER A 252 -8.08 18.29 2.17
N ILE A 253 -7.59 17.05 2.00
CA ILE A 253 -6.16 16.71 1.98
C ILE A 253 -5.43 17.46 0.86
N MET A 254 -5.98 17.44 -0.35
CA MET A 254 -5.45 18.15 -1.52
C MET A 254 -5.37 19.65 -1.24
N THR A 255 -6.46 20.26 -0.78
CA THR A 255 -6.54 21.69 -0.49
C THR A 255 -5.49 22.10 0.55
N ARG A 256 -5.32 21.30 1.61
CA ARG A 256 -4.27 21.51 2.62
C ARG A 256 -2.87 21.37 2.02
N TYR A 257 -2.64 20.36 1.18
CA TYR A 257 -1.33 20.09 0.57
C TYR A 257 -0.88 21.21 -0.36
N ILE A 258 -1.78 21.68 -1.24
CA ILE A 258 -1.45 22.72 -2.22
C ILE A 258 -1.41 24.13 -1.62
N SER A 259 -1.82 24.28 -0.36
CA SER A 259 -1.73 25.54 0.37
C SER A 259 -0.38 25.76 1.05
N ASN A 260 0.46 24.72 1.14
CA ASN A 260 1.76 24.79 1.79
C ASN A 260 2.86 25.21 0.78
N PRO A 261 3.58 26.33 1.03
CA PRO A 261 4.67 26.78 0.15
C PRO A 261 5.86 25.80 0.08
N ASP A 262 6.16 25.06 1.14
CA ASP A 262 7.27 24.11 1.16
C ASP A 262 6.99 22.92 0.22
N ASN A 263 5.74 22.46 0.19
CA ASN A 263 5.31 21.42 -0.75
C ASN A 263 5.47 21.91 -2.19
N LEU A 264 5.09 23.16 -2.50
CA LEU A 264 5.32 23.74 -3.83
C LEU A 264 6.81 23.74 -4.19
N LEU A 265 7.67 24.23 -3.29
CA LEU A 265 9.11 24.29 -3.53
C LEU A 265 9.72 22.90 -3.77
N MET A 266 9.30 21.89 -3.01
CA MET A 266 9.72 20.51 -3.19
C MET A 266 9.37 19.99 -4.59
N ILE A 267 8.11 20.18 -5.02
CA ILE A 267 7.66 19.74 -6.34
C ILE A 267 8.36 20.54 -7.46
N MET A 268 8.58 21.84 -7.28
CA MET A 268 9.35 22.66 -8.23
C MET A 268 10.81 22.22 -8.35
N ASN A 269 11.41 21.71 -7.27
CA ASN A 269 12.74 21.10 -7.34
C ASN A 269 12.72 19.80 -8.14
N MET A 270 11.67 18.97 -7.99
CA MET A 270 11.50 17.75 -8.79
C MET A 270 11.32 18.02 -10.29
N LEU A 271 10.70 19.14 -10.68
CA LEU A 271 10.68 19.60 -12.07
C LEU A 271 12.10 19.88 -12.62
N LYS A 272 13.09 20.13 -11.78
CA LYS A 272 14.46 20.44 -12.20
C LYS A 272 15.39 19.23 -12.19
N GLU A 273 14.90 18.05 -11.82
CA GLU A 273 15.69 16.82 -11.79
C GLU A 273 16.24 16.45 -13.17
N SER A 274 17.35 15.71 -13.22
CA SER A 274 17.93 15.26 -14.50
C SER A 274 17.04 14.27 -15.25
N SER A 275 16.21 13.52 -14.51
CA SER A 275 15.34 12.50 -15.09
C SER A 275 14.03 13.09 -15.63
N LYS A 276 13.87 13.01 -16.95
CA LYS A 276 12.62 13.33 -17.67
C LYS A 276 11.38 12.67 -17.07
N ASN A 277 11.48 11.43 -16.59
CA ASN A 277 10.32 10.75 -16.01
C ASN A 277 9.93 11.34 -14.64
N ILE A 278 10.90 11.71 -13.80
CA ILE A 278 10.61 12.38 -12.52
C ILE A 278 9.98 13.75 -12.78
N GLN A 279 10.55 14.50 -13.73
CA GLN A 279 10.01 15.80 -14.13
C GLN A 279 8.54 15.69 -14.56
N PHE A 280 8.21 14.67 -15.36
CA PHE A 280 6.86 14.43 -15.85
C PHE A 280 5.87 14.11 -14.73
N GLU A 281 6.22 13.24 -13.78
CA GLU A 281 5.34 12.97 -12.62
C GLU A 281 5.21 14.21 -11.72
N ALA A 282 6.29 14.96 -11.51
CA ALA A 282 6.26 16.21 -10.77
C ALA A 282 5.37 17.28 -11.43
N PHE A 283 5.29 17.30 -12.76
CA PHE A 283 4.36 18.18 -13.50
C PHE A 283 2.91 17.89 -13.14
N HIS A 284 2.51 16.63 -13.01
CA HIS A 284 1.14 16.26 -12.63
C HIS A 284 0.78 16.64 -11.19
N VAL A 285 1.77 16.82 -10.31
CA VAL A 285 1.53 17.38 -8.97
C VAL A 285 1.53 18.91 -9.03
N PHE A 286 2.51 19.51 -9.73
CA PHE A 286 2.63 20.97 -9.90
C PHE A 286 1.39 21.59 -10.52
N LYS A 287 0.75 20.92 -11.48
CA LYS A 287 -0.46 21.42 -12.13
C LYS A 287 -1.58 21.70 -11.12
N VAL A 288 -1.68 20.92 -10.05
CA VAL A 288 -2.71 21.08 -9.02
C VAL A 288 -2.53 22.39 -8.24
N PHE A 289 -1.28 22.76 -7.93
CA PHE A 289 -0.98 24.06 -7.30
C PHE A 289 -1.38 25.24 -8.18
N VAL A 290 -1.07 25.17 -9.48
CA VAL A 290 -1.34 26.24 -10.43
C VAL A 290 -2.81 26.32 -10.80
N ALA A 291 -3.51 25.18 -10.86
CA ALA A 291 -4.94 25.12 -11.17
C ALA A 291 -5.84 25.54 -10.00
N ASN A 292 -5.32 25.63 -8.77
CA ASN A 292 -6.09 26.09 -7.61
C ASN A 292 -6.61 27.53 -7.84
N PRO A 293 -7.93 27.79 -7.87
CA PRO A 293 -8.44 29.15 -8.02
C PRO A 293 -8.13 30.02 -6.80
N ASP A 294 -8.14 29.44 -5.61
CA ASP A 294 -8.00 30.11 -4.32
C ASP A 294 -6.58 29.91 -3.76
N LYS A 295 -5.57 30.38 -4.51
CA LYS A 295 -4.16 30.23 -4.11
C LYS A 295 -3.86 31.06 -2.86
N PRO A 296 -3.24 30.49 -1.82
CA PRO A 296 -2.77 31.28 -0.70
C PRO A 296 -1.70 32.30 -1.13
N PRO A 297 -1.61 33.46 -0.45
CA PRO A 297 -0.64 34.50 -0.80
C PRO A 297 0.81 34.01 -0.89
N SER A 298 1.24 33.14 0.03
CA SER A 298 2.59 32.55 0.04
C SER A 298 2.90 31.71 -1.20
N VAL A 299 1.93 30.92 -1.66
CA VAL A 299 2.04 30.09 -2.88
C VAL A 299 2.04 30.99 -4.12
N GLN A 300 1.14 31.98 -4.17
CA GLN A 300 1.04 32.92 -5.28
C GLN A 300 2.32 33.77 -5.42
N GLU A 301 2.91 34.22 -4.31
CA GLU A 301 4.16 34.98 -4.31
C GLU A 301 5.31 34.17 -4.92
N ILE A 302 5.43 32.88 -4.60
CA ILE A 302 6.46 32.00 -5.18
C ILE A 302 6.29 31.90 -6.71
N LEU A 303 5.05 31.72 -7.18
CA LEU A 303 4.74 31.61 -8.60
C LEU A 303 5.01 32.93 -9.33
N LEU A 304 4.61 34.08 -8.76
CA LEU A 304 4.86 35.41 -9.33
C LEU A 304 6.36 35.72 -9.42
N ARG A 305 7.12 35.47 -8.34
CA ARG A 305 8.57 35.72 -8.29
C ARG A 305 9.34 34.91 -9.32
N ARG A 306 8.82 33.74 -9.70
CA ARG A 306 9.45 32.82 -10.67
C ARG A 306 8.73 32.79 -12.02
N ARG A 307 7.76 33.69 -12.26
CA ARG A 307 6.84 33.64 -13.40
C ARG A 307 7.56 33.52 -14.73
N ASP A 308 8.47 34.44 -15.03
CA ASP A 308 9.10 34.50 -16.35
C ASP A 308 9.97 33.25 -16.61
N LYS A 309 10.69 32.78 -15.59
CA LYS A 309 11.47 31.53 -15.64
C LYS A 309 10.59 30.30 -15.80
N LEU A 310 9.43 30.26 -15.14
CA LEU A 310 8.47 29.17 -15.27
C LEU A 310 7.86 29.12 -16.66
N LEU A 311 7.49 30.27 -17.23
CA LEU A 311 6.94 30.35 -18.59
C LEU A 311 7.97 29.91 -19.63
N GLU A 312 9.22 30.34 -19.50
CA GLU A 312 10.30 29.88 -20.38
C GLU A 312 10.49 28.36 -20.25
N TYR A 313 10.61 27.86 -19.02
CA TYR A 313 10.79 26.44 -18.74
C TYR A 313 9.64 25.61 -19.33
N LEU A 314 8.39 25.96 -19.02
CA LEU A 314 7.21 25.23 -19.47
C LEU A 314 7.09 25.23 -20.99
N SER A 315 7.42 26.32 -21.69
CA SER A 315 7.36 26.36 -23.15
C SER A 315 8.20 25.25 -23.82
N LYS A 316 9.38 24.96 -23.25
CA LYS A 316 10.34 23.94 -23.74
C LYS A 316 10.15 22.57 -23.07
N PHE A 317 9.31 22.47 -22.03
CA PHE A 317 9.12 21.26 -21.24
C PHE A 317 8.56 20.10 -22.07
N HIS A 318 9.29 18.98 -22.15
CA HIS A 318 8.92 17.77 -22.89
C HIS A 318 8.32 18.00 -24.29
N SER A 319 8.94 18.89 -25.09
CA SER A 319 8.48 19.16 -26.46
C SER A 319 8.50 17.93 -27.37
N GLU A 320 9.24 16.88 -27.01
CA GLU A 320 9.24 15.60 -27.71
C GLU A 320 7.93 14.81 -27.61
N ARG A 321 7.02 15.14 -26.67
CA ARG A 321 5.71 14.49 -26.49
C ARG A 321 4.62 15.20 -27.31
N SER A 322 4.86 15.43 -28.59
CA SER A 322 3.93 16.16 -29.46
C SER A 322 2.66 15.37 -29.80
N ASP A 323 2.68 14.05 -29.60
CA ASP A 323 1.59 13.11 -29.83
C ASP A 323 0.64 12.96 -28.63
N ASP A 324 1.05 13.41 -27.44
CA ASP A 324 0.24 13.41 -26.22
C ASP A 324 -0.61 14.69 -26.15
N GLU A 325 -1.77 14.68 -26.81
CA GLU A 325 -2.67 15.85 -26.88
C GLU A 325 -3.09 16.32 -25.48
N GLN A 326 -3.43 15.40 -24.57
CA GLN A 326 -3.82 15.72 -23.21
C GLN A 326 -2.71 16.47 -22.47
N PHE A 327 -1.47 15.99 -22.53
CA PHE A 327 -0.34 16.66 -21.90
C PHE A 327 -0.12 18.06 -22.47
N ASN A 328 -0.22 18.23 -23.79
CA ASN A 328 -0.01 19.52 -24.43
C ASN A 328 -1.11 20.53 -24.05
N ASP A 329 -2.35 20.09 -23.94
CA ASP A 329 -3.47 20.91 -23.46
C ASP A 329 -3.28 21.32 -21.99
N GLU A 330 -2.91 20.37 -21.12
CA GLU A 330 -2.61 20.67 -19.71
C GLU A 330 -1.47 21.69 -19.59
N LYS A 331 -0.39 21.51 -20.37
CA LYS A 331 0.76 22.43 -20.40
C LYS A 331 0.35 23.82 -20.90
N ALA A 332 -0.42 23.91 -21.97
CA ALA A 332 -0.92 25.19 -22.50
C ALA A 332 -1.81 25.91 -21.48
N TYR A 333 -2.70 25.16 -20.80
CA TYR A 333 -3.52 25.67 -19.72
C TYR A 333 -2.68 26.23 -18.57
N LEU A 334 -1.65 25.52 -18.11
CA LEU A 334 -0.77 26.01 -17.05
C LEU A 334 -0.01 27.28 -17.44
N ILE A 335 0.50 27.35 -18.68
CA ILE A 335 1.16 28.55 -19.21
C ILE A 335 0.20 29.74 -19.17
N LYS A 336 -1.06 29.54 -19.58
CA LYS A 336 -2.10 30.57 -19.53
C LYS A 336 -2.35 31.03 -18.09
N GLN A 337 -2.58 30.08 -17.17
CA GLN A 337 -2.82 30.39 -15.75
C GLN A 337 -1.68 31.18 -15.11
N ILE A 338 -0.42 30.82 -15.40
CA ILE A 338 0.76 31.52 -14.86
C ILE A 338 0.89 32.93 -15.45
N LYS A 339 0.57 33.13 -16.74
CA LYS A 339 0.56 34.47 -17.37
C LYS A 339 -0.50 35.39 -16.76
N GLU A 340 -1.66 34.84 -16.42
CA GLU A 340 -2.82 35.57 -15.89
C GLU A 340 -2.77 35.77 -14.37
N LEU A 341 -1.70 35.31 -13.69
CA LEU A 341 -1.51 35.55 -12.26
C LEU A 341 -1.46 37.06 -11.97
N LYS A 342 -2.40 37.51 -11.12
CA LYS A 342 -2.46 38.89 -10.65
C LYS A 342 -1.40 39.13 -9.57
N PRO A 343 -0.82 40.34 -9.46
CA PRO A 343 -0.08 40.75 -8.28
C PRO A 343 -0.96 40.64 -7.03
N LEU A 344 -0.36 40.34 -5.88
CA LEU A 344 -1.06 40.41 -4.61
C LEU A 344 -1.41 41.88 -4.34
N GLU A 345 -2.68 42.18 -4.04
CA GLU A 345 -3.08 43.52 -3.65
C GLU A 345 -2.52 43.82 -2.25
N ASP A 346 -1.80 44.95 -2.10
CA ASP A 346 -1.30 45.43 -0.82
C ASP A 346 -2.48 45.75 0.11
N THR A 347 -2.86 44.79 0.95
CA THR A 347 -3.83 45.00 2.05
C THR A 347 -3.23 45.81 3.22
N ALA A 348 -2.16 46.58 2.97
CA ALA A 348 -1.50 47.45 3.94
C ALA A 348 -1.97 48.92 3.89
N ALA A 349 -2.93 49.30 3.03
CA ALA A 349 -3.36 50.69 2.86
C ALA A 349 -4.85 50.94 3.21
N VAL A 350 -5.36 50.35 4.30
CA VAL A 350 -6.64 50.78 4.90
C VAL A 350 -6.54 50.80 6.44
N SER A 351 -5.73 51.71 6.99
CA SER A 351 -5.81 52.08 8.42
C SER A 351 -5.26 53.47 8.74
N THR A 352 -5.40 54.45 7.83
CA THR A 352 -5.13 55.86 8.15
C THR A 352 -6.18 56.79 7.54
N ALA A 353 -7.42 56.70 8.00
CA ALA A 353 -8.40 57.76 7.82
C ALA A 353 -9.49 57.64 8.91
N GLY A 354 -9.24 58.22 10.08
CA GLY A 354 -10.22 58.19 11.18
C GLY A 354 -9.72 58.73 12.51
N GLY A 355 -9.00 59.86 12.51
CA GLY A 355 -8.73 60.60 13.75
C GLY A 355 -9.85 61.62 14.02
N PRO A 356 -10.61 61.54 15.12
CA PRO A 356 -11.60 62.56 15.45
C PRO A 356 -10.91 63.84 15.94
N GLN A 357 -11.20 64.96 15.28
CA GLN A 357 -10.83 66.30 15.74
C GLN A 357 -11.62 66.65 17.01
N HIS A 358 -10.94 66.69 18.16
CA HIS A 358 -11.46 67.35 19.35
C HIS A 358 -11.23 68.87 19.23
N GLN A 359 -12.29 69.62 18.94
CA GLN A 359 -12.33 71.06 19.18
C GLN A 359 -12.55 71.33 20.67
N VAL A 360 -11.56 71.96 21.29
CA VAL A 360 -11.65 72.58 22.62
C VAL A 360 -12.39 73.90 22.49
N ARG A 361 -13.56 74.02 23.13
CA ARG A 361 -14.22 75.31 23.39
C ARG A 361 -13.60 75.96 24.62
N LYS A 362 -13.25 77.23 24.50
CA LYS A 362 -13.23 78.17 25.63
C LYS A 362 -14.65 78.65 25.91
#